data_AF-A0A349FCE8-F1
#
_entry.id   AF-A0A349FCE8-F1
#
_cell.length_a   1.000
_cell.length_b   1.000
_cell.length_c   1.000
_cell.angle_alpha   90.00
_cell.angle_beta   90.00
_cell.angle_gamma   90.00
#
_symmetry.space_group_name_H-M   'P 1'
#
loop_
_entity.id
_entity.type
_entity.pdbx_description
1 polymer ?
#
loop_
_entity_poly.entity_id
_entity_poly.type
_entity_poly.pdbx_seq_one_letter_code
_entity_poly.pdbx_strand_id
1 'polypeptide(L)' 'ESAHRWCQQQTENALRKGEDVVVSNTFVRRWEIKPYFEMAKKLAAQFEIVECKGNYGSVHNVDQSVIDKMRTRWQEWK' A
#
# COMPACT_ATOMS: atom_id res chain seq x y z
N GLU A 1 -4.86 11.63 6.60
CA GLU A 1 -5.58 11.53 5.31
C GLU A 1 -4.83 12.11 4.11
N SER A 2 -4.10 13.22 4.25
CA SER A 2 -3.35 13.85 3.15
C SER A 2 -2.34 12.92 2.46
N ALA A 3 -1.58 12.13 3.23
CA ALA A 3 -0.59 11.21 2.70
C ALA A 3 -1.19 10.14 1.77
N HIS A 4 -2.32 9.52 2.14
CA HIS A 4 -2.98 8.52 1.29
C HIS A 4 -3.49 9.12 -0.01
N ARG A 5 -4.10 10.31 0.05
CA ARG A 5 -4.55 11.03 -1.16
C ARG A 5 -3.37 11.40 -2.06
N TRP A 6 -2.28 11.85 -1.47
CA TRP A 6 -1.07 12.18 -2.21
C TRP A 6 -0.48 10.96 -2.93
N CYS A 7 -0.33 9.82 -2.24
CA CYS A 7 0.15 8.57 -2.85
C CYS A 7 -0.74 8.13 -4.03
N GLN A 8 -2.07 8.19 -3.87
CA GLN A 8 -3.00 7.85 -4.95
C GLN A 8 -2.83 8.80 -6.14
N GLN A 9 -2.75 10.10 -5.92
CA GLN A 9 -2.58 11.08 -7.00
C GLN A 9 -1.26 10.89 -7.75
N GLN A 10 -0.16 10.64 -7.03
CA GLN A 10 1.14 10.40 -7.67
C GLN A 10 1.11 9.10 -8.47
N THR A 11 0.49 8.04 -7.94
CA THR A 11 0.34 6.76 -8.64
C THR A 11 -0.47 6.94 -9.93
N GLU A 12 -1.61 7.64 -9.88
CA GLU A 12 -2.42 7.87 -11.07
C GLU A 12 -1.65 8.68 -12.12
N ASN A 13 -0.91 9.71 -11.70
CA ASN A 13 -0.13 10.54 -12.60
C ASN A 13 0.99 9.77 -13.30
N ALA A 14 1.71 8.91 -12.56
CA ALA A 14 2.80 8.09 -13.10
C ALA A 14 2.26 7.00 -14.05
N LEU A 15 1.21 6.28 -13.65
CA LEU A 15 0.57 5.28 -14.52
C LEU A 15 0.04 5.89 -15.82
N ARG A 16 -0.51 7.12 -15.78
CA ARG A 16 -0.96 7.84 -16.99
C ARG A 16 0.18 8.20 -17.94
N LYS A 17 1.41 8.30 -17.46
CA LYS A 17 2.61 8.51 -18.27
C LYS A 17 3.18 7.19 -18.83
N GLY A 18 2.59 6.05 -18.47
CA GLY A 18 3.10 4.73 -18.85
C GLY A 18 4.29 4.27 -18.00
N GLU A 19 4.47 4.84 -16.80
CA GLU A 19 5.54 4.45 -15.87
C GLU A 19 5.10 3.29 -14.97
N ASP A 20 6.05 2.45 -14.57
CA ASP A 20 5.85 1.44 -13.54
C ASP A 20 5.91 2.09 -12.14
N VAL A 21 5.01 1.68 -11.25
CA VAL A 21 4.87 2.29 -9.91
C VAL A 21 4.86 1.23 -8.82
N VAL A 22 5.68 1.46 -7.78
CA VAL A 22 5.62 0.72 -6.53
C VAL A 22 5.09 1.63 -5.43
N VAL A 23 4.04 1.20 -4.74
CA VAL A 23 3.50 1.89 -3.57
C VAL A 23 3.80 1.03 -2.33
N SER A 24 4.63 1.53 -1.43
CA SER A 24 5.14 0.80 -0.25
C SER A 24 4.53 1.30 1.06
N ASN A 25 3.22 1.54 1.07
CA ASN A 25 2.50 1.84 2.31
C ASN A 25 2.31 0.57 3.15
N THR A 26 1.91 0.74 4.41
CA THR A 26 1.71 -0.38 5.35
C THR A 26 0.54 -1.29 4.98
N PHE A 27 -0.46 -0.79 4.24
CA PHE A 27 -1.64 -1.54 3.78
C PHE A 27 -2.20 -2.52 4.81
N VAL A 28 -2.59 -2.00 5.98
CA VAL A 28 -3.01 -2.84 7.11
C VAL A 28 -4.33 -3.55 6.77
N ARG A 29 -5.21 -2.92 5.99
CA ARG A 29 -6.51 -3.47 5.62
C ARG A 29 -6.71 -3.48 4.12
N ARG A 30 -7.46 -4.45 3.60
CA ARG A 30 -7.72 -4.61 2.15
C ARG A 30 -8.34 -3.38 1.50
N TRP A 31 -9.17 -2.63 2.24
CA TRP A 31 -9.78 -1.42 1.71
C TRP A 31 -8.74 -0.33 1.36
N GLU A 32 -7.57 -0.35 1.99
CA GLU A 32 -6.46 0.58 1.69
C GLU A 32 -5.83 0.29 0.32
N ILE A 33 -5.92 -0.96 -0.14
CA ILE A 33 -5.39 -1.45 -1.43
C ILE A 33 -6.40 -1.18 -2.56
N LYS A 34 -7.71 -1.28 -2.26
CA LYS A 34 -8.80 -1.17 -3.24
C LYS A 34 -8.66 0.00 -4.23
N PRO A 35 -8.31 1.24 -3.83
CA PRO A 35 -8.16 2.35 -4.77
C PRO A 35 -7.08 2.11 -5.84
N TYR A 36 -6.00 1.43 -5.48
CA TYR A 36 -4.89 1.11 -6.40
C TYR A 36 -5.29 0.00 -7.38
N PHE A 37 -6.03 -1.01 -6.90
CA PHE A 37 -6.59 -2.06 -7.76
C PHE A 37 -7.57 -1.48 -8.81
N GLU A 38 -8.47 -0.60 -8.38
CA GLU A 38 -9.42 0.08 -9.28
C GLU A 38 -8.70 0.98 -10.29
N MET A 39 -7.63 1.66 -9.86
CA MET A 39 -6.80 2.50 -10.73
C MET A 39 -6.06 1.67 -11.80
N ALA A 40 -5.45 0.55 -11.42
CA ALA A 40 -4.78 -0.34 -12.36
C ALA A 40 -5.76 -0.88 -13.41
N LYS A 41 -6.96 -1.30 -13.00
CA LYS A 41 -8.02 -1.74 -13.92
C LYS A 41 -8.44 -0.62 -14.88
N LYS A 42 -8.65 0.60 -14.37
CA LYS A 42 -9.07 1.77 -15.17
C LYS A 42 -8.01 2.16 -16.22
N LEU A 43 -6.74 2.03 -15.88
CA LEU A 43 -5.61 2.42 -16.74
C LEU A 43 -5.02 1.25 -17.53
N ALA A 44 -5.65 0.07 -17.47
CA ALA A 44 -5.16 -1.18 -18.09
C ALA A 44 -3.71 -1.53 -17.70
N ALA A 45 -3.31 -1.19 -16.47
CA ALA A 45 -2.01 -1.54 -15.91
C ALA A 45 -2.03 -2.95 -15.29
N GLN A 46 -0.89 -3.62 -15.29
CA GLN A 46 -0.70 -4.84 -14.52
C GLN A 46 -0.71 -4.52 -13.02
N PHE A 47 -1.26 -5.43 -12.22
CA PHE A 47 -1.40 -5.26 -10.78
C PHE A 47 -0.88 -6.49 -10.05
N GLU A 48 0.13 -6.27 -9.21
CA GLU A 48 0.74 -7.28 -8.36
C GLU A 48 0.80 -6.80 -6.91
N ILE A 49 0.76 -7.74 -5.97
CA ILE A 49 0.94 -7.48 -4.54
C ILE A 49 2.03 -8.38 -4.01
N VAL A 50 3.01 -7.76 -3.36
CA VAL A 50 4.07 -8.43 -2.62
C VAL A 50 3.79 -8.30 -1.13
N GLU A 51 3.46 -9.42 -0.48
CA GLU A 51 3.23 -9.46 0.97
C GLU A 51 4.53 -9.69 1.74
N CYS A 52 4.94 -8.71 2.53
CA CYS A 52 6.14 -8.80 3.38
C CYS A 52 5.83 -9.56 4.69
N LYS A 53 5.95 -10.89 4.71
CA LYS A 53 5.60 -11.75 5.86
C LYS A 53 6.72 -11.91 6.92
N GLY A 54 7.81 -11.15 6.81
CA GLY A 54 8.91 -11.22 7.77
C GLY A 54 8.58 -10.59 9.12
N ASN A 55 9.25 -11.04 10.18
CA ASN A 55 9.10 -10.47 11.53
C ASN A 55 10.22 -9.46 11.83
N TYR A 56 10.03 -8.23 11.37
CA TYR A 56 11.00 -7.14 11.53
C TYR A 56 10.50 -6.07 12.51
N GLY A 57 11.45 -5.42 13.20
CA GLY A 57 11.19 -4.25 14.05
C GLY A 57 11.24 -2.93 13.25
N SER A 58 11.02 -1.82 13.95
CA SER A 58 11.16 -0.48 13.36
C SER A 58 12.60 0.03 13.45
N VAL A 59 13.13 0.55 12.35
CA VAL A 59 14.39 1.33 12.33
C VAL A 59 14.16 2.84 12.48
N HIS A 60 12.90 3.26 12.57
CA HIS A 60 12.46 4.65 12.69
C HIS A 60 11.79 4.95 14.04
N ASN A 61 12.09 4.14 15.07
CA ASN A 61 11.57 4.30 16.43
C ASN A 61 10.02 4.31 16.52
N VAL A 62 9.34 3.53 15.67
CA VAL A 62 7.90 3.31 15.86
C VAL A 62 7.69 2.36 17.03
N ASP A 63 6.92 2.80 18.01
CA ASP A 63 6.62 2.01 19.22
C ASP A 63 6.09 0.62 18.88
N GLN A 64 6.57 -0.38 19.60
CA GLN A 64 6.15 -1.77 19.41
C GLN A 64 4.63 -1.93 19.55
N SER A 65 4.00 -1.20 20.47
CA SER A 65 2.55 -1.22 20.66
C SER A 65 1.77 -0.76 19.42
N VAL A 66 2.33 0.14 18.61
CA VAL A 66 1.72 0.60 17.35
C VAL A 66 1.85 -0.49 16.29
N ILE A 67 3.01 -1.13 16.19
CA ILE A 67 3.25 -2.26 15.29
C ILE A 67 2.30 -3.42 15.63
N ASP A 68 2.13 -3.73 16.90
CA ASP A 68 1.24 -4.81 17.36
C ASP A 68 -0.23 -4.50 17.04
N LYS A 69 -0.67 -3.24 17.21
CA LYS A 69 -1.99 -2.78 16.77
C LYS A 69 -2.19 -2.87 15.26
N MET A 70 -1.15 -2.62 14.46
CA MET A 70 -1.22 -2.84 13.01
C MET A 70 -1.31 -4.32 12.69
N ARG A 71 -0.49 -5.16 13.32
CA ARG A 71 -0.45 -6.62 13.10
C ARG A 71 -1.79 -7.28 13.40
N THR A 72 -2.43 -6.93 14.52
CA THR A 72 -3.77 -7.47 14.89
C THR A 72 -4.87 -7.12 13.90
N ARG A 73 -4.70 -6.03 13.14
CA ARG A 73 -5.65 -5.58 12.12
C ARG A 73 -5.27 -6.00 10.71
N TRP A 74 -4.11 -6.62 10.54
CA TRP A 74 -3.56 -6.94 9.23
C TRP A 74 -4.43 -7.97 8.52
N GLN A 75 -4.66 -7.76 7.24
CA GLN A 75 -5.46 -8.65 6.40
C GLN A 75 -4.62 -9.09 5.22
N GLU A 76 -4.45 -10.40 5.06
CA GLU A 76 -3.87 -10.96 3.85
C GLU A 76 -4.75 -10.61 2.64
N TRP A 77 -4.09 -10.38 1.50
CA TRP A 77 -4.75 -10.05 0.25
C TRP A 77 -5.47 -11.26 -0.37
N LYS A 78 -4.92 -12.46 -0.20
CA LYS A 78 -5.48 -13.74 -0.66
C LYS A 78 -5.96 -14.58 0.51
#